data_AF-A0A2V7WMX6-F1
#
_entry.id   AF-A0A2V7WMX6-F1
#
_cell.length_a   1.000
_cell.length_b   1.000
_cell.length_c   1.000
_cell.angle_alpha   90.00
_cell.angle_beta   90.00
_cell.angle_gamma   90.00
#
_symmetry.space_group_name_H-M   'P 1'
#
loop_
_entity.id
_entity.type
_entity.pdbx_description
1 polymer ?
#
loop_
_entity_poly.entity_id
_entity_poly.type
_entity_poly.pdbx_seq_one_letter_code
_entity_poly.pdbx_strand_id
1 'polypeptide(L)' 'FMMSVKCGNCDTYQTIVGFRKEPEKNVYTYECENDVCDPNVTRTIVEVPKEFDNSTKRAEQLPYYSSEEEPEGPPE' A
#
# COMPACT_ATOMS: atom_id res chain seq x y z
N PHE A 1 -1.49 3.23 -11.00
CA PHE A 1 -2.12 1.93 -11.33
C PHE A 1 -2.57 1.26 -10.04
N MET A 2 -3.83 1.47 -9.65
CA MET A 2 -4.32 0.90 -8.39
C MET A 2 -4.67 -0.58 -8.62
N MET A 3 -4.04 -1.50 -7.87
CA MET A 3 -4.36 -2.93 -7.92
C MET A 3 -5.40 -3.26 -6.86
N SER A 4 -6.53 -3.81 -7.29
CA SER A 4 -7.53 -4.40 -6.41
C SER A 4 -7.30 -5.91 -6.33
N VAL A 5 -7.15 -6.44 -5.12
CA VAL A 5 -6.96 -7.88 -4.87
C VAL A 5 -8.27 -8.46 -4.36
N LYS A 6 -8.81 -9.48 -5.04
CA LYS A 6 -10.02 -10.19 -4.58
C LYS A 6 -9.61 -11.40 -3.73
N CYS A 7 -10.20 -11.54 -2.55
CA CYS A 7 -9.98 -12.70 -1.69
C CYS A 7 -10.70 -13.93 -2.25
N GLY A 8 -9.97 -15.05 -2.39
CA GLY A 8 -10.54 -16.32 -2.85
C GLY A 8 -11.41 -17.04 -1.81
N ASN A 9 -11.44 -16.57 -0.55
CA ASN A 9 -12.21 -17.21 0.52
C ASN A 9 -13.59 -16.57 0.72
N CYS A 10 -13.63 -15.25 0.94
CA CYS A 10 -14.88 -14.51 1.17
C CYS A 10 -15.44 -13.83 -0.09
N ASP A 11 -14.77 -13.94 -1.23
CA ASP A 11 -15.14 -13.30 -2.49
C ASP A 11 -15.28 -11.76 -2.43
N THR A 12 -14.73 -11.11 -1.39
CA THR A 12 -14.66 -9.65 -1.30
C THR A 12 -13.28 -9.12 -1.69
N TYR A 13 -13.20 -7.82 -1.98
CA TYR A 13 -11.90 -7.17 -2.18
C TYR A 13 -11.16 -7.00 -0.86
N GLN A 14 -9.83 -7.10 -0.93
CA GLN A 14 -8.91 -6.80 0.16
C GLN A 14 -8.51 -5.33 0.09
N THR A 15 -8.28 -4.74 1.27
CA THR A 15 -7.82 -3.38 1.45
C THR A 15 -6.31 -3.36 1.65
N ILE A 16 -5.62 -2.34 1.13
CA ILE A 16 -4.19 -2.13 1.41
C ILE A 16 -4.04 -1.68 2.86
N VAL A 17 -3.33 -2.45 3.67
CA VAL A 17 -3.06 -2.15 5.08
C VAL A 17 -1.59 -1.81 5.34
N GLY A 18 -0.71 -2.08 4.37
CA GLY A 18 0.72 -1.83 4.53
C GLY A 18 1.41 -1.53 3.21
N PHE A 19 2.44 -0.69 3.29
CA PHE A 19 3.31 -0.36 2.18
C PHE A 19 4.75 -0.24 2.67
N ARG A 20 5.68 -0.83 1.93
CA ARG A 20 7.12 -0.75 2.20
C ARG A 20 7.87 -0.49 0.91
N LYS A 21 8.68 0.57 0.88
CA LYS A 21 9.64 0.81 -0.19
C LYS A 21 10.90 0.00 0.08
N GLU A 22 11.37 -0.73 -0.92
CA GLU A 22 12.66 -1.41 -0.89
C GLU A 22 13.55 -0.89 -2.04
N PRO A 23 14.86 -1.19 -2.05
CA PRO A 23 15.75 -0.67 -3.09
C PRO A 23 15.31 -1.08 -4.51
N GLU A 24 14.91 -2.34 -4.71
CA GLU A 24 14.63 -2.93 -6.01
C GLU A 24 13.12 -3.03 -6.33
N LYS A 25 12.28 -3.08 -5.30
CA LYS A 25 10.83 -3.32 -5.41
C LYS A 25 10.05 -2.57 -4.35
N ASN A 26 8.75 -2.47 -4.54
CA ASN A 26 7.82 -1.99 -3.53
C ASN A 26 6.91 -3.14 -3.11
N VAL A 27 6.63 -3.21 -1.81
CA VAL A 27 5.84 -4.27 -1.19
C VAL A 27 4.54 -3.69 -0.66
N TYR A 28 3.42 -4.25 -1.09
CA TYR A 28 2.08 -3.90 -0.66
C TYR A 28 1.46 -5.07 0.11
N THR A 29 0.92 -4.78 1.29
CA THR A 29 0.22 -5.75 2.13
C THR A 29 -1.28 -5.50 2.03
N TYR A 30 -2.03 -6.53 1.65
CA TYR A 30 -3.48 -6.51 1.54
C TYR A 30 -4.12 -7.44 2.56
N GLU A 31 -5.24 -7.02 3.15
CA GLU A 31 -6.01 -7.81 4.11
C GLU A 31 -7.53 -7.67 3.87
N CYS A 32 -8.28 -8.69 4.30
CA CYS A 32 -9.74 -8.64 4.35
C CYS A 32 -10.20 -7.88 5.58
N GLU A 33 -11.03 -6.85 5.39
CA GLU A 33 -11.62 -6.04 6.48
C GLU A 33 -13.10 -6.38 6.63
N ASN A 34 -13.42 -7.63 6.96
CA ASN A 34 -14.80 -8.09 7.06
C ASN A 34 -15.08 -9.08 8.20
N ASP A 35 -14.13 -9.28 9.13
CA ASP A 35 -14.20 -10.22 10.27
C ASP A 35 -14.52 -11.70 9.91
N VAL A 36 -14.70 -12.02 8.63
CA VAL A 36 -14.97 -13.38 8.12
C VAL A 36 -13.68 -14.13 7.86
N CYS A 37 -12.65 -13.43 7.40
CA CYS A 37 -11.35 -14.02 7.09
C CYS A 37 -10.35 -13.74 8.20
N ASP A 38 -9.64 -14.77 8.65
CA ASP A 38 -8.46 -14.57 9.51
C ASP A 38 -7.38 -13.88 8.67
N PRO A 39 -6.97 -12.65 9.01
CA PRO A 39 -5.97 -11.91 8.26
C PRO A 39 -4.62 -12.65 8.24
N ASN A 40 -4.30 -13.46 9.25
CA ASN A 40 -3.05 -14.23 9.25
C ASN A 40 -3.01 -15.31 8.16
N VAL A 41 -4.18 -15.73 7.66
CA VAL A 41 -4.32 -16.75 6.62
C VAL A 41 -4.56 -16.12 5.24
N THR A 42 -5.35 -15.04 5.16
CA THR A 42 -5.75 -14.44 3.88
C THR A 42 -4.95 -13.20 3.48
N ARG A 43 -3.96 -12.78 4.27
CA ARG A 43 -3.06 -11.66 3.94
C ARG A 43 -2.32 -11.93 2.62
N THR A 44 -2.39 -10.98 1.71
CA THR A 44 -1.70 -11.05 0.42
C THR A 44 -0.55 -10.06 0.40
N ILE A 45 0.64 -10.55 0.04
CA ILE A 45 1.83 -9.70 -0.19
C ILE A 45 2.05 -9.57 -1.69
N VAL A 46 2.05 -8.34 -2.19
CA VAL A 46 2.29 -8.03 -3.60
C VAL A 46 3.62 -7.29 -3.70
N GLU A 47 4.55 -7.88 -4.42
CA GLU A 47 5.86 -7.30 -4.69
C GLU A 47 5.91 -6.79 -6.13
N VAL A 48 6.13 -5.50 -6.30
CA VAL A 48 6.16 -4.84 -7.61
C VAL A 48 7.57 -4.28 -7.85
N PRO A 49 8.30 -4.73 -8.88
CA PRO A 49 9.59 -4.13 -9.21
C PRO A 49 9.43 -2.63 -9.48
N LYS A 50 10.38 -1.82 -9.00
CA LYS A 50 10.28 -0.35 -9.08
C LYS A 50 10.10 0.16 -10.51
N GLU A 51 10.72 -0.50 -11.47
CA GLU A 51 10.61 -0.13 -12.88
C GLU A 51 9.17 -0.23 -13.41
N PHE A 52 8.32 -1.06 -12.80
CA PHE A 52 6.93 -1.27 -13.21
C PHE A 52 5.90 -0.62 -12.28
N ASP A 53 6.33 -0.12 -11.12
CA ASP A 53 5.41 0.50 -10.16
C ASP A 53 5.03 1.95 -10.53
N ASN A 54 4.09 2.05 -11.46
CA ASN A 54 3.52 3.32 -11.90
C ASN A 54 2.71 4.04 -10.82
N SER A 55 2.26 3.34 -9.76
CA SER A 55 1.53 3.99 -8.67
C SER A 55 2.47 4.80 -7.80
N THR A 56 3.56 4.19 -7.35
CA THR A 56 4.57 4.88 -6.55
C THR A 56 5.23 6.01 -7.36
N LYS A 57 5.58 5.76 -8.63
CA LYS A 57 6.13 6.81 -9.51
C LYS A 57 5.20 8.01 -9.65
N ARG A 58 3.90 7.77 -9.80
CA ARG A 58 2.91 8.85 -9.90
C ARG A 58 2.76 9.59 -8.57
N ALA A 59 2.77 8.88 -7.45
CA ALA A 59 2.66 9.51 -6.13
C ALA A 59 3.85 10.45 -5.84
N GLU A 60 5.06 10.05 -6.24
CA GLU A 60 6.28 10.85 -6.09
C GLU A 60 6.30 12.11 -6.96
N GLN A 61 5.51 12.14 -8.04
CA GLN A 61 5.33 13.31 -8.89
C GLN A 61 4.25 14.28 -8.38
N LEU A 62 3.47 13.89 -7.37
CA LEU A 62 2.45 14.77 -6.81
C LEU A 62 3.11 15.81 -5.90
N PRO A 63 2.78 17.12 -6.08
CA PRO A 63 3.46 18.21 -5.40
C PRO A 63 3.36 18.17 -3.86
N TYR A 64 2.34 17.48 -3.33
CA TYR A 64 2.14 17.31 -1.89
C TYR A 64 3.17 16.37 -1.22
N TYR A 65 3.82 15.48 -1.97
CA TYR A 65 4.86 14.58 -1.44
C TYR A 65 6.29 15.09 -1.71
N SER A 66 6.43 16.21 -2.44
CA SER A 66 7.72 16.80 -2.79
C SER A 66 8.21 17.80 -1.74
N SER A 67 7.34 18.23 -0.82
CA SER A 67 7.68 19.06 0.33
C SER A 67 8.06 18.15 1.50
N GLU A 68 9.34 18.14 1.86
CA GLU A 68 9.80 17.78 3.20
C GLU A 68 9.15 18.76 4.18
N GLU A 69 7.91 18.52 4.56
CA GLU A 69 7.26 19.27 5.63
C GLU A 69 7.76 18.64 6.94
N GLU A 70 8.87 19.18 7.45
CA GLU A 70 9.25 19.02 8.85
C GLU A 70 8.01 19.33 9.70
N PRO A 71 7.58 18.47 10.64
CA PRO A 71 6.44 18.78 11.48
C PRO A 71 6.79 20.01 12.33
N GLU A 72 6.22 21.17 11.98
CA GLU A 72 6.26 22.36 12.81
C GLU A 72 5.71 21.96 14.20
N GLY A 73 6.58 21.99 15.20
CA GLY A 73 6.22 21.72 16.59
C GLY A 73 5.12 22.67 17.07
N PRO A 74 4.33 22.28 18.08
CA PRO A 74 3.22 23.11 18.55
C PRO A 74 3.76 24.45 19.10
N PRO A 75 3.08 25.59 18.84
CA PRO A 75 3.47 26.88 19.38
C PRO A 75 3.33 26.89 20.92
N GLU A 76 4.33 27.45 21.61
CA GLU A 76 4.37 27.68 23.07
C GLU A 76 3.29 28.67 23.56
#